data_AF-A0A8H8UJ44-F1
#
_entry.id   AF-A0A8H8UJ44-F1
#
_cell.length_a   1.000
_cell.length_b   1.000
_cell.length_c   1.000
_cell.angle_alpha   90.00
_cell.angle_beta   90.00
_cell.angle_gamma   90.00
#
_symmetry.space_group_name_H-M   'P 1'
#
loop_
_entity.id
_entity.type
_entity.pdbx_description
1 polymer ?
#
loop_
_entity_poly.entity_id
_entity_poly.type
_entity_poly.pdbx_seq_one_letter_code
_entity_poly.pdbx_strand_id
1 'polypeptide(L)'
;MADSKPSAENGTSAPQSEPKSDIKLPKASKPNPMWKYLGFGENFRPRLPSRNWSIFLAITGSFTAAVIYDKRETKRVQRKWCRLVEHVGKDPLDPRAMPRKLSVFLEGPPTDGLRSAQDHFKEYVKPVLVASGLDWEFVQGRKEGDIRAELAEKIRKSRLPLEQRAEEDVILEMRTKSGIAEFEGPRGDIVIGRHTWKEYVRGLHEGWLGPLKEPPKPEEVKPQDAPSTSIETATTFPTESSTNTPPNETSTEGTTVFSTESSPQSEPEPPKEDEKPKKPPQPSPFISTLEYPSAPTPPNLPTEFDPSTPISFPHILGFLNTPRRLYRFLNRRFLADNIGRETAAIILSHYRPYEPASPLPLTSSEDSAAESTSGEAPEQDGEWGSRAEQATALQEEEKEWHKSVRVRTENEPERTWLEPVVLDPRIASRMRRFELSAEDEERARSIVVPENEIEGWIKGGVKSLAKEVWTWTGIGVEKKPFVNVGNPDVDSQG
;
A
#
# COMPACT_ATOMS: atom_id res chain seq x y z
N MET A 1 -23.88 57.21 17.47
CA MET A 1 -24.13 58.39 16.60
C MET A 1 -24.35 57.84 15.20
N ALA A 2 -25.59 57.59 14.77
CA ALA A 2 -26.60 58.60 14.37
C ALA A 2 -26.15 59.32 13.06
N ASP A 3 -26.96 59.43 12.00
CA ASP A 3 -28.34 58.98 11.82
C ASP A 3 -28.77 58.87 10.34
N SER A 4 -29.87 58.14 10.12
CA SER A 4 -30.93 58.32 9.11
C SER A 4 -30.71 58.62 7.60
N LYS A 5 -31.60 57.96 6.83
CA LYS A 5 -31.97 58.11 5.40
C LYS A 5 -32.51 59.51 5.06
N PRO A 6 -32.52 59.95 3.78
CA PRO A 6 -33.63 59.63 2.86
C PRO A 6 -33.14 59.36 1.40
N SER A 7 -33.72 58.47 0.57
CA SER A 7 -35.09 58.36 0.04
C SER A 7 -35.63 59.66 -0.62
N ALA A 8 -35.43 59.80 -1.93
CA ALA A 8 -36.17 60.73 -2.78
C ALA A 8 -36.62 60.02 -4.07
N GLU A 9 -37.93 60.07 -4.32
CA GLU A 9 -38.58 59.61 -5.56
C GLU A 9 -38.61 60.73 -6.62
N ASN A 10 -39.34 60.50 -7.72
CA ASN A 10 -39.48 61.31 -8.93
C ASN A 10 -38.31 61.16 -9.93
N GLY A 11 -38.46 60.50 -11.08
CA GLY A 11 -39.69 60.05 -11.75
C GLY A 11 -40.15 61.08 -12.78
N THR A 12 -39.40 61.17 -13.89
CA THR A 12 -39.69 62.06 -15.01
C THR A 12 -39.75 61.25 -16.31
N SER A 13 -40.95 61.06 -16.84
CA SER A 13 -41.20 60.70 -18.25
C SER A 13 -40.59 61.78 -19.16
N ALA A 14 -39.89 61.48 -20.26
CA ALA A 14 -40.35 60.89 -21.54
C ALA A 14 -39.12 60.96 -22.52
N PRO A 15 -39.16 60.47 -23.79
CA PRO A 15 -40.30 59.93 -24.54
C PRO A 15 -40.07 58.53 -25.14
N GLN A 16 -41.14 58.00 -25.73
CA GLN A 16 -41.13 56.79 -26.55
C GLN A 16 -40.23 56.99 -27.78
N SER A 17 -39.49 55.95 -28.15
CA SER A 17 -38.93 55.81 -29.51
C SER A 17 -39.76 54.80 -30.28
N GLU A 18 -40.06 55.14 -31.53
CA GLU A 18 -40.91 54.37 -32.43
C GLU A 18 -40.32 52.99 -32.78
N PRO A 19 -41.17 52.01 -33.17
CA PRO A 19 -40.74 50.63 -33.33
C PRO A 19 -39.72 50.47 -34.45
N LYS A 20 -38.55 49.91 -34.12
CA LYS A 20 -37.61 49.43 -35.14
C LYS A 20 -38.27 48.33 -35.95
N SER A 21 -38.16 48.46 -37.27
CA SER A 21 -38.78 47.58 -38.26
C SER A 21 -38.48 46.10 -38.04
N ASP A 22 -39.48 45.26 -38.32
CA ASP A 22 -39.39 43.80 -38.24
C ASP A 22 -38.25 43.25 -39.09
N ILE A 23 -37.10 42.99 -38.46
CA ILE A 23 -36.09 42.10 -39.01
C ILE A 23 -36.72 40.70 -39.02
N LYS A 24 -37.23 40.29 -40.19
CA LYS A 24 -37.76 38.94 -40.42
C LYS A 24 -36.73 37.90 -40.02
N LEU A 25 -36.90 37.33 -38.83
CA LEU A 25 -36.19 36.13 -38.42
C LEU A 25 -36.36 35.07 -39.51
N PRO A 26 -35.28 34.44 -40.01
CA PRO A 26 -35.40 33.45 -41.06
C PRO A 26 -36.31 32.31 -40.59
N LYS A 27 -37.30 31.94 -41.42
CA LYS A 27 -38.21 30.83 -41.14
C LYS A 27 -37.39 29.61 -40.77
N ALA A 28 -37.65 29.05 -39.58
CA ALA A 28 -36.89 27.90 -39.08
C ALA A 28 -36.88 26.76 -40.11
N SER A 29 -35.68 26.28 -40.45
CA SER A 29 -35.50 25.14 -41.35
C SER A 29 -36.33 23.96 -40.87
N LYS A 30 -36.90 23.20 -41.81
CA LYS A 30 -37.58 21.94 -41.49
C LYS A 30 -36.57 21.02 -40.76
N PRO A 31 -36.96 20.37 -39.65
CA PRO A 31 -36.07 19.47 -38.93
C PRO A 31 -35.68 18.28 -39.81
N ASN A 32 -34.44 17.81 -39.69
CA ASN A 32 -33.93 16.72 -40.51
C ASN A 32 -34.78 15.45 -40.31
N PRO A 33 -35.26 14.79 -41.38
CA PRO A 33 -36.19 13.66 -41.28
C PRO A 33 -35.57 12.44 -40.58
N MET A 34 -34.24 12.35 -40.48
CA MET A 34 -33.54 11.32 -39.71
C MET A 34 -34.02 11.19 -38.26
N TRP A 35 -34.42 12.30 -37.60
CA TRP A 35 -34.90 12.25 -36.22
C TRP A 35 -36.26 11.54 -36.07
N LYS A 36 -37.09 11.54 -37.14
CA LYS A 36 -38.33 10.77 -37.21
C LYS A 36 -38.03 9.27 -37.32
N TYR A 37 -37.11 8.89 -38.21
CA TYR A 37 -36.71 7.49 -38.40
C TYR A 37 -35.98 6.90 -37.19
N LEU A 38 -35.30 7.72 -36.41
CA LEU A 38 -34.62 7.33 -35.17
C LEU A 38 -35.55 7.37 -33.92
N GLY A 39 -36.87 7.56 -34.11
CA GLY A 39 -37.87 7.48 -33.03
C GLY A 39 -37.99 8.69 -32.11
N PHE A 40 -37.16 9.74 -32.28
CA PHE A 40 -37.20 10.95 -31.44
C PHE A 40 -38.36 11.91 -31.77
N GLY A 41 -39.09 11.66 -32.86
CA GLY A 41 -40.29 12.40 -33.26
C GLY A 41 -40.00 13.64 -34.12
N GLU A 42 -41.04 14.11 -34.82
CA GLU A 42 -40.92 15.13 -35.87
C GLU A 42 -40.53 16.52 -35.34
N ASN A 43 -40.75 16.78 -34.05
CA ASN A 43 -40.46 18.05 -33.40
C ASN A 43 -39.12 18.06 -32.64
N PHE A 44 -38.34 16.97 -32.67
CA PHE A 44 -37.05 16.93 -31.99
C PHE A 44 -36.05 17.89 -32.64
N ARG A 45 -35.61 18.88 -31.87
CA ARG A 45 -34.60 19.86 -32.27
C ARG A 45 -33.45 19.76 -31.27
N PRO A 46 -32.34 19.07 -31.60
CA PRO A 46 -31.18 19.02 -30.72
C PRO A 46 -30.61 20.44 -30.58
N ARG A 47 -30.93 21.10 -29.47
CA ARG A 47 -30.28 22.34 -29.08
C ARG A 47 -28.91 21.98 -28.52
N LEU A 48 -27.86 22.64 -29.01
CA LEU A 48 -26.57 22.60 -28.36
C LEU A 48 -26.74 23.05 -26.91
N PRO A 49 -26.04 22.41 -25.95
CA PRO A 49 -26.10 22.84 -24.57
C PRO A 49 -25.59 24.27 -24.39
N SER A 50 -26.10 24.95 -23.36
CA SER A 50 -25.64 26.30 -23.03
C SER A 50 -24.15 26.29 -22.67
N ARG A 51 -23.46 27.43 -22.83
CA ARG A 51 -22.02 27.56 -22.57
C ARG A 51 -21.58 26.98 -21.22
N ASN A 52 -22.37 27.21 -20.17
CA ASN A 52 -22.04 26.73 -18.83
C ASN A 52 -22.20 25.21 -18.72
N TRP A 53 -23.19 24.62 -19.41
CA TRP A 53 -23.41 23.17 -19.44
C TRP A 53 -22.42 22.45 -20.35
N SER A 54 -21.98 23.06 -21.46
CA SER A 54 -20.89 22.52 -22.28
C SER A 54 -19.55 22.54 -21.54
N ILE A 55 -19.25 23.60 -20.78
CA ILE A 55 -18.06 23.66 -19.89
C ILE A 55 -18.17 22.56 -18.81
N PHE A 56 -19.32 22.44 -18.15
CA PHE A 56 -19.55 21.41 -17.13
C PHE A 56 -19.36 19.99 -17.68
N LEU A 57 -19.95 19.66 -18.84
CA LEU A 57 -19.75 18.36 -19.50
C LEU A 57 -18.32 18.15 -19.98
N ALA A 58 -17.63 19.19 -20.47
CA ALA A 58 -16.24 19.05 -20.89
C ALA A 58 -15.34 18.71 -19.70
N ILE A 59 -15.51 19.38 -18.55
CA ILE A 59 -14.72 19.14 -17.34
C ILE A 59 -15.06 17.76 -16.73
N THR A 60 -16.34 17.45 -16.54
CA THR A 60 -16.75 16.16 -15.96
C THR A 60 -16.44 14.98 -16.89
N GLY A 61 -16.65 15.15 -18.20
CA GLY A 61 -16.32 14.16 -19.24
C GLY A 61 -14.82 13.91 -19.35
N SER A 62 -13.98 14.94 -19.38
CA SER A 62 -12.52 14.77 -19.42
C SER A 62 -11.98 14.14 -18.13
N PHE A 63 -12.47 14.54 -16.96
CA PHE A 63 -12.07 13.92 -15.69
C PHE A 63 -12.49 12.44 -15.60
N THR A 64 -13.74 12.12 -15.93
CA THR A 64 -14.21 10.72 -15.93
C THR A 64 -13.48 9.87 -16.97
N ALA A 65 -13.17 10.41 -18.15
CA ALA A 65 -12.34 9.75 -19.14
C ALA A 65 -10.92 9.47 -18.61
N ALA A 66 -10.28 10.44 -17.92
CA ALA A 66 -8.95 10.25 -17.32
C ALA A 66 -8.94 9.16 -16.24
N VAL A 67 -9.94 9.14 -15.33
CA VAL A 67 -10.07 8.09 -14.31
C VAL A 67 -10.34 6.71 -14.93
N ILE A 68 -11.17 6.66 -15.98
CA ILE A 68 -11.44 5.43 -16.75
C ILE A 68 -10.17 4.93 -17.45
N TYR A 69 -9.37 5.85 -18.01
CA TYR A 69 -8.15 5.54 -18.72
C TYR A 69 -7.08 4.99 -17.77
N ASP A 70 -6.76 5.66 -16.67
CA ASP A 70 -5.78 5.16 -15.70
C ASP A 70 -6.22 3.80 -15.12
N LYS A 71 -7.52 3.60 -14.83
CA LYS A 71 -8.04 2.27 -14.42
C LYS A 71 -8.00 1.18 -15.50
N ARG A 72 -7.89 1.55 -16.78
CA ARG A 72 -7.70 0.61 -17.91
C ARG A 72 -6.22 0.26 -18.04
N GLU A 73 -5.35 1.25 -17.91
CA GLU A 73 -3.90 1.07 -17.95
C GLU A 73 -3.36 0.33 -16.72
N THR A 74 -3.84 0.59 -15.50
CA THR A 74 -3.46 -0.20 -14.31
C THR A 74 -3.80 -1.67 -14.49
N LYS A 75 -5.00 -1.99 -15.00
CA LYS A 75 -5.40 -3.37 -15.31
C LYS A 75 -4.55 -3.99 -16.42
N ARG A 76 -4.18 -3.23 -17.45
CA ARG A 76 -3.25 -3.69 -18.50
C ARG A 76 -1.90 -4.08 -17.91
N VAL A 77 -1.34 -3.20 -17.08
CA VAL A 77 -0.06 -3.40 -16.39
C VAL A 77 -0.13 -4.59 -15.43
N GLN A 78 -1.17 -4.72 -14.62
CA GLN A 78 -1.38 -5.89 -13.76
C GLN A 78 -1.42 -7.18 -14.58
N ARG A 79 -2.17 -7.22 -15.68
CA ARG A 79 -2.23 -8.40 -16.57
C ARG A 79 -0.89 -8.73 -17.24
N LYS A 80 -0.07 -7.73 -17.59
CA LYS A 80 1.30 -7.92 -18.11
C LYS A 80 2.13 -8.70 -17.08
N TRP A 81 2.16 -8.25 -15.83
CA TRP A 81 2.92 -8.91 -14.76
C TRP A 81 2.32 -10.26 -14.33
N CYS A 82 0.99 -10.40 -14.25
CA CYS A 82 0.34 -11.70 -14.01
C CYS A 82 0.78 -12.75 -15.05
N ARG A 83 0.76 -12.40 -16.35
CA ARG A 83 1.16 -13.30 -17.45
C ARG A 83 2.63 -13.69 -17.40
N LEU A 84 3.51 -12.76 -17.00
CA LEU A 84 4.95 -13.05 -16.85
C LEU A 84 5.16 -14.20 -15.87
N VAL A 85 4.42 -14.19 -14.75
CA VAL A 85 4.63 -15.10 -13.62
C VAL A 85 3.70 -16.34 -13.66
N GLU A 86 2.69 -16.36 -14.54
CA GLU A 86 1.68 -17.42 -14.68
C GLU A 86 2.26 -18.84 -14.91
N HIS A 87 3.51 -18.95 -15.37
CA HIS A 87 4.18 -20.24 -15.54
C HIS A 87 4.50 -20.91 -14.20
N VAL A 88 4.92 -20.15 -13.19
CA VAL A 88 5.28 -20.66 -11.85
C VAL A 88 4.12 -21.41 -11.20
N GLY A 89 2.88 -20.95 -11.42
CA GLY A 89 1.67 -21.59 -10.90
C GLY A 89 1.21 -22.83 -11.66
N LYS A 90 1.91 -23.23 -12.73
CA LYS A 90 1.62 -24.42 -13.54
C LYS A 90 2.64 -25.53 -13.36
N ASP A 91 3.75 -25.26 -12.67
CA ASP A 91 4.79 -26.24 -12.41
C ASP A 91 4.27 -27.29 -11.40
N PRO A 92 4.38 -28.60 -11.72
CA PRO A 92 3.85 -29.65 -10.85
C PRO A 92 4.71 -29.83 -9.60
N LEU A 93 4.06 -29.90 -8.44
CA LEU A 93 4.69 -30.13 -7.14
C LEU A 93 4.52 -31.59 -6.68
N ASP A 94 5.51 -32.15 -5.98
CA ASP A 94 5.41 -33.46 -5.36
C ASP A 94 4.38 -33.46 -4.21
N PRO A 95 3.50 -34.47 -4.08
CA PRO A 95 2.49 -34.52 -3.01
C PRO A 95 3.01 -34.56 -1.56
N ARG A 96 4.32 -34.79 -1.34
CA ARG A 96 4.97 -34.74 -0.01
C ARG A 96 5.88 -33.52 0.19
N ALA A 97 5.93 -32.60 -0.78
CA ALA A 97 6.66 -31.34 -0.66
C ALA A 97 5.69 -30.18 -0.34
N MET A 98 6.08 -29.29 0.58
CA MET A 98 5.38 -28.03 0.78
C MET A 98 5.70 -27.02 -0.34
N PRO A 99 4.72 -26.26 -0.86
CA PRO A 99 4.98 -25.17 -1.80
C PRO A 99 5.76 -24.03 -1.12
N ARG A 100 6.43 -23.22 -1.94
CA ARG A 100 7.08 -21.97 -1.49
C ARG A 100 6.02 -21.03 -0.91
N LYS A 101 6.24 -20.59 0.33
CA LYS A 101 5.37 -19.63 1.03
C LYS A 101 6.13 -18.31 1.23
N LEU A 102 5.45 -17.20 0.96
CA LEU A 102 6.01 -15.84 1.12
C LEU A 102 5.48 -15.18 2.40
N SER A 103 6.26 -14.31 3.03
CA SER A 103 5.82 -13.49 4.16
C SER A 103 5.45 -12.10 3.67
N VAL A 104 4.32 -11.54 4.09
CA VAL A 104 3.87 -10.20 3.72
C VAL A 104 3.69 -9.35 4.97
N PHE A 105 4.57 -8.36 5.15
CA PHE A 105 4.59 -7.42 6.26
C PHE A 105 3.76 -6.19 5.92
N LEU A 106 2.73 -5.94 6.74
CA LEU A 106 1.72 -4.89 6.57
C LEU A 106 1.51 -4.12 7.87
N GLU A 107 1.54 -2.80 7.80
CA GLU A 107 1.18 -1.91 8.91
C GLU A 107 0.39 -0.71 8.38
N GLY A 108 -0.51 -0.15 9.19
CA GLY A 108 -1.15 1.12 8.86
C GLY A 108 -0.11 2.22 8.65
N PRO A 109 -0.22 3.05 7.58
CA PRO A 109 0.68 4.19 7.43
C PRO A 109 0.43 5.18 8.57
N PRO A 110 1.43 5.99 8.94
CA PRO A 110 1.37 6.71 10.19
C PRO A 110 0.27 7.79 10.15
N THR A 111 -0.58 7.82 11.18
CA THR A 111 -1.84 8.63 11.29
C THR A 111 -3.07 8.04 10.57
N ASP A 112 -2.98 6.87 9.92
CA ASP A 112 -4.12 6.16 9.31
C ASP A 112 -4.20 4.70 9.82
N GLY A 113 -5.25 3.98 9.45
CA GLY A 113 -5.46 2.58 9.85
C GLY A 113 -4.88 1.56 8.86
N LEU A 114 -4.69 0.32 9.35
CA LEU A 114 -4.24 -0.86 8.59
C LEU A 114 -5.03 -1.12 7.28
N ARG A 115 -6.26 -0.60 7.17
CA ARG A 115 -7.11 -0.76 5.99
C ARG A 115 -6.48 -0.21 4.71
N SER A 116 -5.80 0.93 4.75
CA SER A 116 -5.19 1.50 3.54
C SER A 116 -4.02 0.66 3.04
N ALA A 117 -3.23 0.06 3.93
CA ALA A 117 -2.19 -0.91 3.58
C ALA A 117 -2.78 -2.22 3.02
N GLN A 118 -3.85 -2.75 3.63
CA GLN A 118 -4.57 -3.91 3.11
C GLN A 118 -5.18 -3.65 1.72
N ASP A 119 -5.77 -2.48 1.49
CA ASP A 119 -6.37 -2.14 0.20
C ASP A 119 -5.28 -1.92 -0.87
N HIS A 120 -4.11 -1.39 -0.50
CA HIS A 120 -2.92 -1.32 -1.36
C HIS A 120 -2.39 -2.70 -1.75
N PHE A 121 -2.26 -3.64 -0.80
CA PHE A 121 -1.92 -5.03 -1.09
C PHE A 121 -2.94 -5.67 -2.05
N LYS A 122 -4.24 -5.51 -1.78
CA LYS A 122 -5.32 -6.06 -2.64
C LYS A 122 -5.32 -5.47 -4.05
N GLU A 123 -5.01 -4.18 -4.20
CA GLU A 123 -5.03 -3.49 -5.49
C GLU A 123 -3.81 -3.84 -6.35
N TYR A 124 -2.59 -3.91 -5.80
CA TYR A 124 -1.37 -4.04 -6.60
C TYR A 124 -0.62 -5.37 -6.45
N VAL A 125 -0.44 -5.89 -5.22
CA VAL A 125 0.40 -7.07 -4.95
C VAL A 125 -0.37 -8.38 -5.15
N LYS A 126 -1.58 -8.48 -4.59
CA LYS A 126 -2.41 -9.69 -4.62
C LYS A 126 -2.65 -10.25 -6.03
N PRO A 127 -2.93 -9.45 -7.09
CA PRO A 127 -3.19 -10.00 -8.42
C PRO A 127 -2.00 -10.76 -9.02
N VAL A 128 -0.77 -10.33 -8.72
CA VAL A 128 0.46 -10.97 -9.23
C VAL A 128 0.73 -12.26 -8.45
N LEU A 129 0.62 -12.23 -7.11
CA LEU A 129 0.75 -13.42 -6.26
C LEU A 129 -0.28 -14.51 -6.62
N VAL A 130 -1.55 -14.14 -6.79
CA VAL A 130 -2.61 -15.08 -7.17
C VAL A 130 -2.38 -15.69 -8.57
N ALA A 131 -1.81 -14.92 -9.51
CA ALA A 131 -1.47 -15.45 -10.84
C ALA A 131 -0.32 -16.47 -10.80
N SER A 132 0.57 -16.38 -9.80
CA SER A 132 1.68 -17.31 -9.62
C SER A 132 1.35 -18.58 -8.84
N GLY A 133 0.17 -18.67 -8.23
CA GLY A 133 -0.20 -19.82 -7.39
C GLY A 133 0.60 -19.96 -6.08
N LEU A 134 1.42 -18.98 -5.68
CA LEU A 134 2.15 -19.01 -4.42
C LEU A 134 1.25 -18.60 -3.23
N ASP A 135 1.39 -19.33 -2.13
CA ASP A 135 0.77 -19.00 -0.85
C ASP A 135 1.56 -17.91 -0.11
N TRP A 136 0.86 -17.14 0.72
CA TRP A 136 1.48 -16.09 1.55
C TRP A 136 0.93 -16.08 2.98
N GLU A 137 1.78 -15.67 3.92
CA GLU A 137 1.43 -15.34 5.30
C GLU A 137 1.36 -13.83 5.48
N PHE A 138 0.50 -13.33 6.38
CA PHE A 138 0.47 -11.92 6.74
C PHE A 138 1.02 -11.71 8.15
N VAL A 139 2.01 -10.81 8.25
CA VAL A 139 2.48 -10.19 9.50
C VAL A 139 1.82 -8.81 9.56
N GLN A 140 0.97 -8.56 10.55
CA GLN A 140 0.07 -7.39 10.55
C GLN A 140 0.24 -6.51 11.79
N GLY A 141 1.04 -5.45 11.65
CA GLY A 141 1.14 -4.39 12.65
C GLY A 141 -0.10 -3.50 12.68
N ARG A 142 -0.65 -3.26 13.88
CA ARG A 142 -1.69 -2.25 14.12
C ARG A 142 -1.10 -0.97 14.71
N LYS A 143 0.09 -1.06 15.29
CA LYS A 143 0.85 0.01 15.91
C LYS A 143 2.33 -0.13 15.58
N GLU A 144 3.00 1.01 15.66
CA GLU A 144 4.46 1.11 15.74
C GLU A 144 5.00 0.17 16.83
N GLY A 145 5.97 -0.66 16.47
CA GLY A 145 6.58 -1.71 17.28
C GLY A 145 6.03 -3.12 17.06
N ASP A 146 4.82 -3.28 16.50
CA ASP A 146 4.18 -4.60 16.35
C ASP A 146 4.93 -5.49 15.35
N ILE A 147 5.36 -4.97 14.18
CA ILE A 147 6.09 -5.76 13.17
C ILE A 147 7.46 -6.14 13.69
N ARG A 148 8.16 -5.19 14.32
CA ARG A 148 9.46 -5.41 14.95
C ARG A 148 9.38 -6.58 15.93
N ALA A 149 8.35 -6.61 16.80
CA ALA A 149 8.16 -7.65 17.79
C ALA A 149 7.81 -9.01 17.15
N GLU A 150 6.82 -9.07 16.25
CA GLU A 150 6.40 -10.33 15.61
C GLU A 150 7.56 -10.97 14.81
N LEU A 151 8.35 -10.17 14.10
CA LEU A 151 9.53 -10.65 13.38
C LEU A 151 10.63 -11.13 14.34
N ALA A 152 10.93 -10.36 15.39
CA ALA A 152 11.94 -10.74 16.36
C ALA A 152 11.56 -12.04 17.09
N GLU A 153 10.28 -12.23 17.44
CA GLU A 153 9.75 -13.48 18.00
C GLU A 153 9.86 -14.66 17.01
N LYS A 154 9.49 -14.45 15.73
CA LYS A 154 9.66 -15.49 14.69
C LYS A 154 11.12 -15.91 14.55
N ILE A 155 12.07 -14.97 14.58
CA ILE A 155 13.50 -15.27 14.55
C ILE A 155 13.94 -15.99 15.83
N ARG A 156 13.52 -15.54 17.02
CA ARG A 156 13.82 -16.23 18.30
C ARG A 156 13.33 -17.68 18.29
N LYS A 157 12.10 -17.94 17.83
CA LYS A 157 11.55 -19.30 17.64
C LYS A 157 12.36 -20.12 16.63
N SER A 158 12.83 -19.52 15.54
CA SER A 158 13.71 -20.19 14.56
C SER A 158 15.09 -20.57 15.13
N ARG A 159 15.55 -19.85 16.17
CA ARG A 159 16.83 -20.11 16.87
C ARG A 159 16.72 -21.22 17.92
N LEU A 160 15.51 -21.64 18.32
CA LEU A 160 15.29 -22.75 19.25
C LEU A 160 15.60 -24.11 18.60
N PRO A 161 16.00 -25.12 19.37
CA PRO A 161 16.12 -26.50 18.88
C PRO A 161 14.81 -27.00 18.26
N LEU A 162 14.92 -27.86 17.24
CA LEU A 162 13.76 -28.38 16.50
C LEU A 162 12.75 -29.09 17.41
N GLU A 163 13.19 -29.75 18.48
CA GLU A 163 12.33 -30.41 19.47
C GLU A 163 11.41 -29.40 20.18
N GLN A 164 11.98 -28.34 20.75
CA GLN A 164 11.23 -27.28 21.44
C GLN A 164 10.31 -26.50 20.47
N ARG A 165 10.78 -26.26 19.24
CA ARG A 165 9.97 -25.63 18.21
C ARG A 165 8.80 -26.52 17.76
N ALA A 166 8.98 -27.83 17.73
CA ALA A 166 7.92 -28.79 17.40
C ALA A 166 6.85 -28.81 18.52
N GLU A 167 7.26 -28.82 19.79
CA GLU A 167 6.35 -28.74 20.95
C GLU A 167 5.49 -27.47 20.95
N GLU A 168 6.03 -26.32 20.50
CA GLU A 168 5.26 -25.09 20.33
C GLU A 168 4.33 -25.12 19.09
N ASP A 169 4.82 -25.64 17.95
CA ASP A 169 4.11 -25.66 16.67
C ASP A 169 3.54 -27.05 16.36
N VAL A 170 2.36 -27.38 16.90
CA VAL A 170 1.60 -28.63 16.65
C VAL A 170 1.53 -29.03 15.17
N ILE A 171 1.46 -28.04 14.26
CA ILE A 171 1.40 -28.27 12.81
C ILE A 171 2.76 -28.74 12.26
N LEU A 172 3.88 -28.23 12.79
CA LEU A 172 5.22 -28.71 12.42
C LEU A 172 5.45 -30.13 12.95
N GLU A 173 5.02 -30.43 14.18
CA GLU A 173 5.00 -31.81 14.71
C GLU A 173 4.27 -32.79 13.79
N MET A 174 3.06 -32.44 13.33
CA MET A 174 2.29 -33.31 12.44
C MET A 174 2.98 -33.49 11.09
N ARG A 175 3.64 -32.46 10.55
CA ARG A 175 4.39 -32.53 9.28
C ARG A 175 5.64 -33.40 9.40
N THR A 176 6.45 -33.21 10.44
CA THR A 176 7.68 -34.01 10.67
C THR A 176 7.34 -35.48 10.90
N LYS A 177 6.31 -35.76 11.72
CA LYS A 177 5.77 -37.12 11.93
C LYS A 177 5.22 -37.76 10.64
N SER A 178 4.70 -36.95 9.71
CA SER A 178 4.18 -37.40 8.41
C SER A 178 5.24 -37.51 7.31
N GLY A 179 6.49 -37.09 7.57
CA GLY A 179 7.55 -37.07 6.55
C GLY A 179 7.30 -36.09 5.40
N ILE A 180 6.60 -34.98 5.65
CA ILE A 180 6.36 -33.92 4.66
C ILE A 180 7.58 -32.98 4.69
N ALA A 181 8.24 -32.80 3.55
CA ALA A 181 9.37 -31.89 3.43
C ALA A 181 8.92 -30.43 3.49
N GLU A 182 9.62 -29.61 4.29
CA GLU A 182 9.53 -28.15 4.16
C GLU A 182 10.14 -27.69 2.83
N PHE A 183 9.74 -26.50 2.36
CA PHE A 183 10.30 -25.92 1.16
C PHE A 183 11.79 -25.58 1.36
N GLU A 184 12.66 -26.28 0.64
CA GLU A 184 14.10 -26.05 0.58
C GLU A 184 14.41 -25.01 -0.52
N GLY A 185 14.63 -23.76 -0.12
CA GLY A 185 14.96 -22.68 -1.04
C GLY A 185 14.75 -21.29 -0.42
N PRO A 186 15.08 -20.21 -1.14
CA PRO A 186 14.92 -18.84 -0.65
C PRO A 186 13.43 -18.54 -0.40
N ARG A 187 13.08 -18.26 0.85
CA ARG A 187 11.78 -17.65 1.17
C ARG A 187 11.81 -16.20 0.66
N GLY A 188 10.69 -15.49 0.79
CA GLY A 188 10.61 -14.14 0.27
C GLY A 188 9.73 -13.26 1.12
N ASP A 189 10.34 -12.20 1.64
CA ASP A 189 9.72 -11.27 2.57
C ASP A 189 9.35 -9.97 1.85
N ILE A 190 8.04 -9.76 1.71
CA ILE A 190 7.43 -8.61 1.06
C ILE A 190 7.11 -7.56 2.12
N VAL A 191 7.78 -6.41 2.10
CA VAL A 191 7.64 -5.38 3.14
C VAL A 191 7.00 -4.13 2.55
N ILE A 192 5.78 -3.78 2.96
CA ILE A 192 4.98 -2.75 2.27
C ILE A 192 5.09 -1.39 2.98
N GLY A 193 5.82 -0.47 2.38
CA GLY A 193 6.03 0.91 2.82
C GLY A 193 7.29 1.13 3.65
N ARG A 194 7.75 2.38 3.67
CA ARG A 194 8.95 2.76 4.42
C ARG A 194 8.85 2.53 5.94
N HIS A 195 7.68 2.72 6.54
CA HIS A 195 7.49 2.56 7.99
C HIS A 195 7.67 1.10 8.41
N THR A 196 7.01 0.16 7.70
CA THR A 196 7.21 -1.29 7.91
C THR A 196 8.64 -1.72 7.63
N TRP A 197 9.32 -1.10 6.65
CA TRP A 197 10.73 -1.41 6.36
C TRP A 197 11.65 -1.10 7.55
N LYS A 198 11.44 0.01 8.25
CA LYS A 198 12.21 0.38 9.45
C LYS A 198 11.97 -0.63 10.58
N GLU A 199 10.71 -1.00 10.80
CA GLU A 199 10.31 -2.04 11.76
C GLU A 199 10.93 -3.40 11.43
N TYR A 200 10.88 -3.80 10.16
CA TYR A 200 11.42 -5.07 9.66
C TYR A 200 12.93 -5.13 9.88
N VAL A 201 13.68 -4.11 9.45
CA VAL A 201 15.13 -4.07 9.65
C VAL A 201 15.47 -4.10 11.14
N ARG A 202 14.75 -3.33 11.97
CA ARG A 202 14.98 -3.29 13.42
C ARG A 202 14.65 -4.63 14.09
N GLY A 203 13.53 -5.27 13.72
CA GLY A 203 13.10 -6.58 14.22
C GLY A 203 14.04 -7.71 13.79
N LEU A 204 14.64 -7.61 12.60
CA LEU A 204 15.67 -8.54 12.13
C LEU A 204 16.94 -8.42 12.99
N HIS A 205 17.42 -7.20 13.25
CA HIS A 205 18.57 -6.99 14.13
C HIS A 205 18.29 -7.46 15.57
N GLU A 206 17.15 -7.09 16.13
CA GLU A 206 16.72 -7.52 17.46
C GLU A 206 16.52 -9.04 17.56
N GLY A 207 15.98 -9.68 16.53
CA GLY A 207 15.74 -11.12 16.48
C GLY A 207 17.02 -11.95 16.50
N TRP A 208 18.10 -11.46 15.87
CA TRP A 208 19.39 -12.14 15.82
C TRP A 208 20.36 -11.74 16.94
N LEU A 209 20.51 -10.45 17.21
CA LEU A 209 21.44 -9.93 18.23
C LEU A 209 20.86 -9.95 19.65
N GLY A 210 19.53 -9.84 19.77
CA GLY A 210 18.85 -9.80 21.05
C GLY A 210 18.79 -11.16 21.76
N PRO A 211 18.47 -11.13 23.07
CA PRO A 211 18.30 -12.33 23.88
C PRO A 211 17.09 -13.16 23.42
N LEU A 212 17.12 -14.47 23.70
CA LEU A 212 16.01 -15.39 23.41
C LEU A 212 14.82 -15.20 24.37
N LYS A 213 15.10 -14.88 25.64
CA LYS A 213 14.08 -14.59 26.66
C LYS A 213 13.93 -13.09 26.82
N GLU A 214 12.75 -12.63 27.23
CA GLU A 214 12.54 -11.21 27.54
C GLU A 214 13.57 -10.78 28.61
N PRO A 215 14.30 -9.67 28.43
CA PRO A 215 15.01 -9.07 29.54
C PRO A 215 13.98 -8.67 30.63
N PRO A 216 14.34 -8.72 31.93
CA PRO A 216 13.47 -8.21 32.97
C PRO A 216 13.14 -6.74 32.65
N LYS A 217 11.85 -6.45 32.45
CA LYS A 217 11.39 -5.10 32.13
C LYS A 217 11.89 -4.16 33.24
N PRO A 218 12.53 -3.03 32.91
CA PRO A 218 12.86 -2.03 33.91
C PRO A 218 11.58 -1.66 34.65
N GLU A 219 11.53 -1.91 35.95
CA GLU A 219 10.38 -1.50 36.76
C GLU A 219 10.29 0.03 36.67
N GLU A 220 9.17 0.52 36.16
CA GLU A 220 8.90 1.97 36.11
C GLU A 220 8.98 2.51 37.54
N VAL A 221 10.04 3.26 37.83
CA VAL A 221 10.21 3.95 39.10
C VAL A 221 9.15 5.02 39.19
N LYS A 222 7.98 4.65 39.72
CA LYS A 222 6.99 5.61 40.22
C LYS A 222 7.74 6.55 41.17
N PRO A 223 7.71 7.87 40.96
CA PRO A 223 8.40 8.80 41.85
C PRO A 223 7.80 8.68 43.26
N GLN A 224 8.57 8.06 44.16
CA GLN A 224 8.28 8.02 45.59
C GLN A 224 8.91 9.25 46.23
N ASP A 225 8.14 10.33 46.34
CA ASP A 225 8.47 11.38 47.30
C ASP A 225 8.23 10.84 48.71
N ALA A 226 9.30 10.79 49.50
CA ALA A 226 9.32 10.43 50.92
C ALA A 226 9.47 11.71 51.78
N PRO A 227 9.57 11.65 53.13
CA PRO A 227 9.23 10.58 54.07
C PRO A 227 8.31 11.06 55.22
N SER A 228 7.86 10.15 56.09
CA SER A 228 7.60 10.44 57.52
C SER A 228 7.69 9.17 58.36
N THR A 229 8.40 9.24 59.47
CA THR A 229 8.84 8.11 60.32
C THR A 229 7.90 7.87 61.51
N SER A 230 8.03 6.69 62.15
CA SER A 230 7.49 6.30 63.48
C SER A 230 6.03 5.78 63.49
N ILE A 231 5.64 4.69 64.18
CA ILE A 231 6.31 3.78 65.14
C ILE A 231 5.81 2.33 64.98
N GLU A 232 6.57 1.36 65.50
CA GLU A 232 6.28 -0.09 65.54
C GLU A 232 5.04 -0.48 66.36
N THR A 233 4.43 -1.63 66.04
CA THR A 233 4.15 -2.74 66.99
C THR A 233 3.79 -4.01 66.20
N ALA A 234 4.27 -5.18 66.66
CA ALA A 234 4.10 -6.48 66.00
C ALA A 234 2.68 -7.10 66.17
N THR A 235 2.39 -8.21 65.47
CA THR A 235 2.13 -9.56 66.07
C THR A 235 1.42 -10.52 65.07
N THR A 236 2.05 -11.69 64.80
CA THR A 236 1.51 -13.02 64.37
C THR A 236 0.68 -13.24 63.08
N PHE A 237 1.20 -14.16 62.23
CA PHE A 237 0.48 -15.20 61.45
C PHE A 237 -0.33 -16.15 62.38
N PRO A 238 -1.39 -16.92 61.99
CA PRO A 238 -1.37 -17.87 60.85
C PRO A 238 -2.74 -18.14 60.13
N THR A 239 -2.81 -18.56 58.84
CA THR A 239 -2.94 -19.96 58.30
C THR A 239 -4.36 -20.51 58.08
N GLU A 240 -4.52 -21.32 57.00
CA GLU A 240 -5.63 -22.25 56.65
C GLU A 240 -7.02 -21.65 56.30
N SER A 241 -7.86 -22.24 55.42
CA SER A 241 -7.67 -23.29 54.38
C SER A 241 -8.89 -23.39 53.43
N SER A 242 -8.78 -24.24 52.39
CA SER A 242 -9.88 -25.07 51.81
C SER A 242 -10.99 -24.44 50.95
N THR A 243 -11.71 -25.13 50.02
CA THR A 243 -11.42 -26.21 49.03
C THR A 243 -12.62 -26.27 48.03
N ASN A 244 -12.43 -26.82 46.81
CA ASN A 244 -13.43 -27.38 45.84
C ASN A 244 -14.33 -26.42 45.02
N THR A 245 -14.17 -26.27 43.68
CA THR A 245 -14.62 -27.10 42.51
C THR A 245 -16.15 -27.25 42.28
N PRO A 246 -16.63 -27.41 41.00
CA PRO A 246 -17.95 -26.95 40.53
C PRO A 246 -18.87 -28.08 40.01
N PRO A 247 -20.01 -27.79 39.33
CA PRO A 247 -20.03 -27.56 37.86
C PRO A 247 -20.94 -26.34 37.50
N ASN A 248 -21.61 -26.12 36.33
CA ASN A 248 -21.91 -26.94 35.15
C ASN A 248 -22.35 -26.07 33.92
N GLU A 249 -22.25 -26.64 32.70
CA GLU A 249 -23.14 -26.55 31.49
C GLU A 249 -24.15 -25.36 31.26
N THR A 250 -24.55 -24.92 30.06
CA THR A 250 -24.25 -25.17 28.61
C THR A 250 -25.18 -24.27 27.75
N SER A 251 -24.89 -24.05 26.44
CA SER A 251 -25.85 -23.63 25.38
C SER A 251 -26.43 -22.19 25.36
N THR A 252 -26.85 -21.55 24.25
CA THR A 252 -26.53 -21.62 22.78
C THR A 252 -26.94 -20.28 22.11
N GLU A 253 -26.36 -19.95 20.95
CA GLU A 253 -26.80 -19.10 19.79
C GLU A 253 -28.01 -18.11 19.80
N GLY A 254 -27.92 -17.07 18.95
CA GLY A 254 -29.06 -16.38 18.31
C GLY A 254 -29.23 -14.88 18.64
N THR A 255 -28.72 -13.91 17.87
CA THR A 255 -29.16 -13.42 16.53
C THR A 255 -30.35 -12.44 16.51
N THR A 256 -30.03 -11.17 16.78
CA THR A 256 -30.40 -9.92 16.04
C THR A 256 -31.85 -9.36 15.89
N VAL A 257 -31.87 -8.01 15.90
CA VAL A 257 -32.77 -6.96 15.31
C VAL A 257 -34.12 -6.52 15.94
N PHE A 258 -34.14 -5.23 16.33
CA PHE A 258 -35.18 -4.17 16.20
C PHE A 258 -36.61 -4.35 16.75
N SER A 259 -37.02 -3.41 17.64
CA SER A 259 -37.91 -2.30 17.23
C SER A 259 -37.97 -1.13 18.26
N THR A 260 -38.32 0.04 17.74
CA THR A 260 -38.69 1.34 18.37
C THR A 260 -39.83 1.16 19.42
N GLU A 261 -40.17 2.05 20.38
CA GLU A 261 -40.16 3.53 20.41
C GLU A 261 -40.39 4.11 21.85
N SER A 262 -40.28 5.45 21.98
CA SER A 262 -40.82 6.34 23.03
C SER A 262 -39.96 6.69 24.26
N SER A 263 -39.78 8.01 24.45
CA SER A 263 -39.28 8.68 25.65
C SER A 263 -40.43 9.51 26.30
N PRO A 264 -40.29 9.92 27.57
CA PRO A 264 -39.96 11.32 27.81
C PRO A 264 -38.91 11.57 28.92
N GLN A 265 -38.54 12.84 29.09
CA GLN A 265 -37.30 13.33 29.70
C GLN A 265 -37.28 13.39 31.24
N SER A 266 -36.07 13.22 31.81
CA SER A 266 -35.57 14.01 32.95
C SER A 266 -34.04 14.07 32.93
N GLU A 267 -33.48 15.26 33.15
CA GLU A 267 -32.05 15.63 32.98
C GLU A 267 -31.52 16.21 34.32
N PRO A 268 -30.20 16.37 34.56
CA PRO A 268 -29.10 15.40 34.49
C PRO A 268 -28.34 15.25 35.83
N GLU A 269 -27.61 14.14 36.01
CA GLU A 269 -26.42 14.09 36.88
C GLU A 269 -25.17 13.82 36.02
N PRO A 270 -23.99 14.38 36.35
CA PRO A 270 -22.83 14.33 35.46
C PRO A 270 -22.25 12.90 35.36
N PRO A 271 -22.12 12.34 34.15
CA PRO A 271 -21.44 11.06 33.98
C PRO A 271 -19.97 11.21 34.33
N LYS A 272 -19.46 10.28 35.14
CA LYS A 272 -18.01 10.09 35.34
C LYS A 272 -17.37 9.84 33.98
N GLU A 273 -16.20 10.42 33.74
CA GLU A 273 -15.46 10.20 32.49
C GLU A 273 -15.25 8.70 32.28
N ASP A 274 -15.78 8.18 31.17
CA ASP A 274 -15.45 6.83 30.70
C ASP A 274 -13.92 6.75 30.53
N GLU A 275 -13.26 5.92 31.35
CA GLU A 275 -11.89 5.50 31.09
C GLU A 275 -11.85 4.84 29.71
N LYS A 276 -11.43 5.62 28.70
CA LYS A 276 -11.17 5.10 27.35
C LYS A 276 -10.33 3.83 27.50
N PRO A 277 -10.75 2.68 26.93
CA PRO A 277 -10.05 1.42 27.15
C PRO A 277 -8.57 1.60 26.81
N LYS A 278 -7.71 1.41 27.81
CA LYS A 278 -6.26 1.58 27.69
C LYS A 278 -5.80 0.69 26.54
N LYS A 279 -5.43 1.30 25.42
CA LYS A 279 -4.99 0.58 24.22
C LYS A 279 -3.82 -0.33 24.65
N PRO A 280 -3.73 -1.59 24.17
CA PRO A 280 -2.71 -2.53 24.63
C PRO A 280 -1.31 -1.89 24.52
N PRO A 281 -0.42 -2.04 25.52
CA PRO A 281 0.90 -1.40 25.47
C PRO A 281 1.65 -1.83 24.21
N GLN A 282 2.44 -0.92 23.62
CA GLN A 282 3.34 -1.30 22.54
C GLN A 282 4.40 -2.26 23.10
N PRO A 283 4.81 -3.30 22.35
CA PRO A 283 5.88 -4.16 22.79
C PRO A 283 7.18 -3.34 22.89
N SER A 284 7.90 -3.49 24.00
CA SER A 284 9.23 -2.90 24.17
C SER A 284 10.28 -3.68 23.36
N PRO A 285 11.33 -3.04 22.82
CA PRO A 285 12.47 -3.75 22.22
C PRO A 285 13.29 -4.47 23.29
N PHE A 286 13.83 -5.64 22.97
CA PHE A 286 14.69 -6.41 23.90
C PHE A 286 16.15 -5.93 23.92
N ILE A 287 16.54 -5.10 22.95
CA ILE A 287 17.88 -4.51 22.81
C ILE A 287 17.75 -3.16 22.11
N SER A 288 18.48 -2.14 22.59
CA SER A 288 18.50 -0.81 21.96
C SER A 288 19.42 -0.78 20.72
N THR A 289 19.22 0.19 19.81
CA THR A 289 20.06 0.32 18.62
C THR A 289 21.53 0.65 18.95
N LEU A 290 21.79 1.21 20.13
CA LEU A 290 23.14 1.55 20.61
C LEU A 290 23.93 0.31 21.07
N GLU A 291 23.22 -0.76 21.45
CA GLU A 291 23.81 -2.02 21.92
C GLU A 291 24.13 -3.00 20.78
N TYR A 292 23.73 -2.71 19.54
CA TYR A 292 24.00 -3.60 18.40
C TYR A 292 25.50 -3.95 18.25
N PRO A 293 26.46 -3.00 18.31
CA PRO A 293 27.88 -3.33 18.10
C PRO A 293 28.47 -4.20 19.22
N SER A 294 27.99 -4.05 20.46
CA SER A 294 28.45 -4.81 21.63
C SER A 294 27.74 -6.16 21.81
N ALA A 295 26.61 -6.37 21.13
CA ALA A 295 25.85 -7.62 21.21
C ALA A 295 26.66 -8.83 20.70
N PRO A 296 26.59 -9.99 21.38
CA PRO A 296 27.23 -11.22 20.91
C PRO A 296 26.53 -11.77 19.66
N THR A 297 27.30 -12.32 18.72
CA THR A 297 26.70 -13.05 17.58
C THR A 297 26.23 -14.43 18.04
N PRO A 298 25.01 -14.88 17.65
CA PRO A 298 24.60 -16.25 17.91
C PRO A 298 25.36 -17.23 17.00
N PRO A 299 25.64 -18.46 17.47
CA PRO A 299 26.35 -19.46 16.67
C PRO A 299 25.54 -19.96 15.47
N ASN A 300 24.20 -19.93 15.57
CA ASN A 300 23.28 -20.37 14.52
C ASN A 300 22.94 -19.26 13.50
N LEU A 301 23.79 -18.24 13.37
CA LEU A 301 23.57 -17.14 12.42
C LEU A 301 23.86 -17.63 10.98
N PRO A 302 22.88 -17.58 10.06
CA PRO A 302 23.04 -18.13 8.72
C PRO A 302 24.05 -17.32 7.89
N THR A 303 24.60 -17.95 6.85
CA THR A 303 25.52 -17.30 5.90
C THR A 303 24.82 -16.22 5.09
N GLU A 304 23.58 -16.46 4.70
CA GLU A 304 22.72 -15.55 3.96
C GLU A 304 21.34 -15.51 4.62
N PHE A 305 20.67 -14.36 4.62
CA PHE A 305 19.28 -14.26 5.04
C PHE A 305 18.35 -14.46 3.85
N ASP A 306 17.11 -14.87 4.14
CA ASP A 306 16.04 -14.87 3.15
C ASP A 306 15.91 -13.46 2.52
N PRO A 307 15.86 -13.36 1.18
CA PRO A 307 15.76 -12.08 0.51
C PRO A 307 14.47 -11.34 0.86
N SER A 308 14.58 -10.03 1.04
CA SER A 308 13.44 -9.15 1.30
C SER A 308 13.41 -7.97 0.32
N THR A 309 12.20 -7.50 0.01
CA THR A 309 12.02 -6.36 -0.90
C THR A 309 11.04 -5.35 -0.29
N PRO A 310 11.49 -4.11 -0.02
CA PRO A 310 10.61 -3.02 0.36
C PRO A 310 9.83 -2.51 -0.85
N ILE A 311 8.51 -2.67 -0.83
CA ILE A 311 7.56 -2.20 -1.83
C ILE A 311 7.04 -0.82 -1.46
N SER A 312 7.06 0.13 -2.41
CA SER A 312 6.59 1.51 -2.17
C SER A 312 5.12 1.57 -1.76
N PHE A 313 4.81 2.38 -0.75
CA PHE A 313 3.45 2.66 -0.26
C PHE A 313 3.21 4.18 -0.09
N PRO A 314 2.97 4.90 -1.19
CA PRO A 314 2.95 6.37 -1.20
C PRO A 314 1.67 6.96 -0.59
N HIS A 315 1.64 7.13 0.74
CA HIS A 315 0.50 7.63 1.51
C HIS A 315 0.67 9.10 1.95
N ILE A 316 0.04 10.05 1.24
CA ILE A 316 0.00 11.48 1.63
C ILE A 316 -1.36 11.86 2.23
N LEU A 317 -1.33 12.50 3.40
CA LEU A 317 -2.47 13.12 4.07
C LEU A 317 -2.47 14.66 3.95
N GLY A 318 -3.60 15.30 4.27
CA GLY A 318 -3.77 16.75 4.33
C GLY A 318 -4.43 17.41 3.10
N PHE A 319 -5.10 18.54 3.32
CA PHE A 319 -5.87 19.26 2.30
C PHE A 319 -4.99 19.99 1.26
N LEU A 320 -3.91 20.65 1.69
CA LEU A 320 -2.97 21.32 0.77
C LEU A 320 -2.27 20.34 -0.19
N ASN A 321 -2.22 19.06 0.16
CA ASN A 321 -1.67 17.99 -0.66
C ASN A 321 -2.68 17.40 -1.67
N THR A 322 -3.93 17.88 -1.70
CA THR A 322 -4.97 17.40 -2.64
C THR A 322 -4.57 17.43 -4.13
N PRO A 323 -3.91 18.47 -4.69
CA PRO A 323 -3.47 18.42 -6.10
C PRO A 323 -2.43 17.32 -6.34
N ARG A 324 -1.50 17.08 -5.41
CA ARG A 324 -0.50 16.00 -5.51
C ARG A 324 -1.15 14.62 -5.39
N ARG A 325 -2.15 14.47 -4.52
CA ARG A 325 -2.97 13.26 -4.40
C ARG A 325 -3.79 13.00 -5.67
N LEU A 326 -4.35 14.05 -6.29
CA LEU A 326 -5.10 13.94 -7.54
C LEU A 326 -4.19 13.53 -8.72
N TYR A 327 -2.99 14.12 -8.82
CA TYR A 327 -1.99 13.73 -9.81
C TYR A 327 -1.59 12.25 -9.68
N ARG A 328 -1.37 11.76 -8.45
CA ARG A 328 -1.11 10.33 -8.20
C ARG A 328 -2.32 9.45 -8.51
N PHE A 329 -3.53 9.90 -8.19
CA PHE A 329 -4.77 9.17 -8.45
C PHE A 329 -5.05 8.95 -9.94
N LEU A 330 -4.56 9.84 -10.81
CA LEU A 330 -4.66 9.75 -12.27
C LEU A 330 -3.43 9.09 -12.93
N ASN A 331 -2.47 8.61 -12.14
CA ASN A 331 -1.21 8.01 -12.60
C ASN A 331 -0.86 6.73 -11.82
N ARG A 332 -1.87 6.01 -11.31
CA ARG A 332 -1.68 4.75 -10.56
C ARG A 332 -1.02 3.68 -11.42
N ARG A 333 -1.14 3.76 -12.75
CA ARG A 333 -0.48 2.86 -13.70
C ARG A 333 1.02 2.71 -13.51
N PHE A 334 1.75 3.77 -13.15
CA PHE A 334 3.20 3.70 -12.94
C PHE A 334 3.55 3.03 -11.60
N LEU A 335 2.78 3.33 -10.55
CA LEU A 335 2.87 2.63 -9.27
C LEU A 335 2.59 1.13 -9.46
N ALA A 336 1.54 0.78 -10.22
CA ALA A 336 1.22 -0.61 -10.54
C ALA A 336 2.33 -1.32 -11.35
N ASP A 337 3.08 -0.60 -12.19
CA ASP A 337 4.18 -1.19 -12.98
C ASP A 337 5.41 -1.43 -12.11
N ASN A 338 5.74 -0.47 -11.23
CA ASN A 338 6.83 -0.59 -10.26
C ASN A 338 6.58 -1.75 -9.28
N ILE A 339 5.41 -1.78 -8.63
CA ILE A 339 5.04 -2.87 -7.71
C ILE A 339 4.92 -4.21 -8.47
N GLY A 340 4.41 -4.19 -9.70
CA GLY A 340 4.36 -5.36 -10.57
C GLY A 340 5.76 -5.95 -10.86
N ARG A 341 6.75 -5.09 -11.13
CA ARG A 341 8.16 -5.47 -11.31
C ARG A 341 8.76 -6.06 -10.04
N GLU A 342 8.58 -5.39 -8.90
CA GLU A 342 9.11 -5.84 -7.60
C GLU A 342 8.49 -7.18 -7.17
N THR A 343 7.17 -7.33 -7.31
CA THR A 343 6.48 -8.58 -6.98
C THR A 343 6.83 -9.72 -7.92
N ALA A 344 7.00 -9.45 -9.23
CA ALA A 344 7.48 -10.45 -10.17
C ALA A 344 8.90 -10.95 -9.83
N ALA A 345 9.82 -10.05 -9.46
CA ALA A 345 11.18 -10.42 -9.02
C ALA A 345 11.17 -11.35 -7.80
N ILE A 346 10.33 -11.04 -6.80
CA ILE A 346 10.16 -11.86 -5.58
C ILE A 346 9.72 -13.28 -5.94
N ILE A 347 8.77 -13.42 -6.87
CA ILE A 347 8.21 -14.72 -7.24
C ILE A 347 9.18 -15.54 -8.10
N LEU A 348 9.81 -14.92 -9.09
CA LEU A 348 10.82 -15.55 -9.95
C LEU A 348 12.12 -15.90 -9.20
N SER A 349 12.26 -15.42 -7.95
CA SER A 349 13.32 -15.83 -7.02
C SER A 349 14.74 -15.41 -7.44
N HIS A 350 14.88 -14.42 -8.31
CA HIS A 350 16.16 -13.81 -8.63
C HIS A 350 16.51 -12.75 -7.56
N TYR A 351 17.68 -12.89 -6.93
CA TYR A 351 18.12 -12.01 -5.84
C TYR A 351 19.61 -11.69 -5.94
N ARG A 352 20.00 -10.53 -5.38
CA ARG A 352 21.38 -10.09 -5.23
C ARG A 352 21.67 -9.60 -3.80
N PRO A 353 22.93 -9.48 -3.38
CA PRO A 353 23.29 -8.65 -2.24
C PRO A 353 22.79 -7.22 -2.39
N TYR A 354 22.40 -6.61 -1.28
CA TYR A 354 22.22 -5.16 -1.23
C TYR A 354 23.55 -4.47 -1.53
N GLU A 355 23.49 -3.37 -2.27
CA GLU A 355 24.68 -2.59 -2.56
C GLU A 355 25.20 -1.93 -1.28
N PRO A 356 26.50 -2.07 -0.95
CA PRO A 356 27.12 -1.23 0.06
C PRO A 356 27.03 0.22 -0.39
N ALA A 357 27.18 1.16 0.55
CA ALA A 357 27.15 2.59 0.26
C ALA A 357 28.15 2.96 -0.88
N SER A 358 27.66 3.09 -2.11
CA SER A 358 28.52 3.53 -3.21
C SER A 358 28.95 4.97 -2.91
N PRO A 359 30.27 5.26 -2.86
CA PRO A 359 30.68 6.63 -3.08
C PRO A 359 30.18 7.00 -4.49
N LEU A 360 29.43 8.10 -4.59
CA LEU A 360 29.06 8.61 -5.91
C LEU A 360 30.35 8.94 -6.66
N PRO A 361 30.46 8.61 -7.96
CA PRO A 361 31.52 9.19 -8.76
C PRO A 361 31.35 10.71 -8.69
N LEU A 362 32.41 11.41 -8.27
CA LEU A 362 32.48 12.86 -8.34
C LEU A 362 32.07 13.27 -9.75
N THR A 363 30.96 14.00 -9.89
CA THR A 363 30.58 14.56 -11.18
C THR A 363 31.70 15.48 -11.61
N SER A 364 32.44 15.08 -12.65
CA SER A 364 33.54 15.84 -13.23
C SER A 364 33.00 17.05 -13.98
N SER A 365 32.45 18.01 -13.24
CA SER A 365 32.37 19.40 -13.67
C SER A 365 33.72 20.05 -13.38
N GLU A 366 34.60 19.99 -14.37
CA GLU A 366 35.83 20.77 -14.40
C GLU A 366 35.49 22.26 -14.50
N ASP A 367 35.26 22.93 -13.36
CA ASP A 367 35.66 24.33 -13.21
C ASP A 367 35.72 24.77 -11.73
N SER A 368 36.49 25.82 -11.46
CA SER A 368 36.78 26.44 -10.14
C SER A 368 37.84 25.77 -9.27
N ALA A 369 39.10 26.12 -9.53
CA ALA A 369 40.21 25.91 -8.60
C ALA A 369 40.12 26.85 -7.39
N ALA A 370 40.18 26.31 -6.16
CA ALA A 370 40.58 27.04 -4.96
C ALA A 370 41.09 26.08 -3.87
N GLU A 371 42.40 26.15 -3.64
CA GLU A 371 43.20 25.76 -2.47
C GLU A 371 42.89 24.48 -1.66
N SER A 372 43.87 23.58 -1.75
CA SER A 372 44.17 22.47 -0.85
C SER A 372 44.10 22.83 0.64
N THR A 373 43.45 22.00 1.44
CA THR A 373 43.95 21.67 2.78
C THR A 373 43.83 20.17 2.99
N SER A 374 44.98 19.52 3.19
CA SER A 374 45.07 18.12 3.54
C SER A 374 44.55 17.90 4.96
N GLY A 375 43.47 17.13 5.10
CA GLY A 375 42.97 16.64 6.37
C GLY A 375 42.55 15.19 6.23
N GLU A 376 43.34 14.26 6.79
CA GLU A 376 42.90 12.90 7.05
C GLU A 376 41.69 12.95 7.99
N ALA A 377 40.50 12.75 7.43
CA ALA A 377 39.30 12.55 8.22
C ALA A 377 39.28 11.10 8.72
N PRO A 378 39.08 10.85 10.03
CA PRO A 378 38.97 9.49 10.53
C PRO A 378 37.71 8.83 9.96
N GLU A 379 37.83 7.58 9.52
CA GLU A 379 36.67 6.75 9.15
C GLU A 379 35.74 6.65 10.36
N GLN A 380 34.60 7.32 10.29
CA GLN A 380 33.63 7.35 11.36
C GLN A 380 32.55 6.30 11.07
N ASP A 381 32.59 5.17 11.79
CA ASP A 381 31.77 3.97 11.55
C ASP A 381 30.25 4.23 11.42
N GLY A 382 29.77 5.37 11.92
CA GLY A 382 28.38 5.82 11.77
C GLY A 382 27.96 6.24 10.34
N GLU A 383 28.89 6.57 9.44
CA GLU A 383 28.54 7.06 8.10
C GLU A 383 28.20 5.92 7.11
N TRP A 384 28.78 4.72 7.32
CA TRP A 384 28.53 3.52 6.50
C TRP A 384 27.05 3.11 6.51
N GLY A 385 26.41 3.12 7.69
CA GLY A 385 25.01 2.74 7.85
C GLY A 385 24.03 3.70 7.18
N SER A 386 24.37 4.99 7.06
CA SER A 386 23.45 6.04 6.58
C SER A 386 23.24 6.00 5.05
N ARG A 387 24.26 5.60 4.29
CA ARG A 387 24.25 5.58 2.81
C ARG A 387 23.97 4.22 2.18
N ALA A 388 23.81 3.16 2.97
CA ALA A 388 23.53 1.82 2.48
C ALA A 388 22.17 1.76 1.74
N GLU A 389 22.03 0.87 0.75
CA GLU A 389 20.78 0.69 -0.01
C GLU A 389 19.60 0.34 0.94
N GLN A 390 19.85 -0.46 1.97
CA GLN A 390 18.88 -0.81 3.01
C GLN A 390 18.40 0.43 3.79
N ALA A 391 19.29 1.37 4.13
CA ALA A 391 18.94 2.54 4.92
C ALA A 391 18.22 3.62 4.09
N THR A 392 18.50 3.70 2.79
CA THR A 392 17.95 4.69 1.85
C THR A 392 16.66 4.22 1.15
N ALA A 393 16.38 2.92 1.11
CA ALA A 393 15.18 2.34 0.49
C ALA A 393 13.87 3.02 0.96
N LEU A 394 13.09 3.55 0.01
CA LEU A 394 11.82 4.26 0.24
C LEU A 394 11.90 5.54 1.11
N GLN A 395 13.07 6.15 1.30
CA GLN A 395 13.23 7.36 2.13
C GLN A 395 12.38 8.56 1.67
N GLU A 396 11.97 8.61 0.41
CA GLU A 396 11.04 9.64 -0.10
C GLU A 396 9.68 9.64 0.62
N GLU A 397 9.23 8.48 1.12
CA GLU A 397 7.96 8.34 1.82
C GLU A 397 7.99 8.98 3.21
N GLU A 398 9.15 9.02 3.90
CA GLU A 398 9.30 9.67 5.21
C GLU A 398 9.02 11.19 5.14
N LYS A 399 9.34 11.79 3.97
CA LYS A 399 9.10 13.21 3.69
C LYS A 399 7.60 13.52 3.63
N GLU A 400 6.79 12.52 3.28
CA GLU A 400 5.37 12.61 2.97
C GLU A 400 4.44 12.26 4.14
N TRP A 401 4.98 11.65 5.19
CA TRP A 401 4.28 11.38 6.44
C TRP A 401 3.72 12.66 7.07
N HIS A 402 2.62 12.49 7.80
CA HIS A 402 1.93 13.61 8.42
C HIS A 402 2.77 14.28 9.52
N LYS A 403 2.58 15.59 9.75
CA LYS A 403 3.41 16.37 10.69
C LYS A 403 3.32 15.87 12.13
N SER A 404 2.18 15.29 12.54
CA SER A 404 1.96 14.69 13.86
C SER A 404 2.97 13.60 14.21
N VAL A 405 3.42 12.85 13.21
CA VAL A 405 4.39 11.75 13.38
C VAL A 405 5.70 12.28 13.96
N ARG A 406 6.13 13.46 13.50
CA ARG A 406 7.40 14.12 13.88
C ARG A 406 7.36 14.81 15.25
N VAL A 407 6.20 14.88 15.90
CA VAL A 407 6.07 15.42 17.25
C VAL A 407 6.43 14.32 18.24
N ARG A 408 7.55 14.48 18.96
CA ARG A 408 7.88 13.66 20.14
C ARG A 408 7.10 14.16 21.35
N THR A 409 6.53 13.24 22.11
CA THR A 409 5.98 13.50 23.45
C THR A 409 7.02 13.02 24.46
N GLU A 410 7.26 13.80 25.52
CA GLU A 410 8.43 13.61 26.40
C GLU A 410 8.40 12.30 27.24
N ASN A 411 7.23 11.66 27.36
CA ASN A 411 7.01 10.44 28.16
C ASN A 411 6.57 9.23 27.31
N GLU A 412 6.82 9.23 25.99
CA GLU A 412 6.47 8.09 25.12
C GLU A 412 7.62 7.09 24.94
N PRO A 413 7.32 5.79 24.70
CA PRO A 413 8.33 4.79 24.37
C PRO A 413 9.05 5.10 23.05
N GLU A 414 10.14 4.39 22.83
CA GLU A 414 11.01 4.50 21.65
C GLU A 414 10.22 4.39 20.33
N ARG A 415 10.27 5.44 19.49
CA ARG A 415 9.51 5.54 18.24
C ARG A 415 10.37 5.10 17.05
N THR A 416 10.25 3.82 16.70
CA THR A 416 10.92 3.15 15.57
C THR A 416 10.76 3.88 14.23
N TRP A 417 9.62 4.56 14.00
CA TRP A 417 9.37 5.32 12.77
C TRP A 417 10.19 6.61 12.71
N LEU A 418 10.51 7.24 13.84
CA LEU A 418 11.25 8.52 13.87
C LEU A 418 12.76 8.36 13.85
N GLU A 419 13.27 7.24 14.36
CA GLU A 419 14.70 6.97 14.39
C GLU A 419 15.26 6.63 13.01
N PRO A 420 16.54 6.92 12.74
CA PRO A 420 17.19 6.47 11.52
C PRO A 420 17.31 4.93 11.52
N VAL A 421 17.40 4.34 10.33
CA VAL A 421 17.70 2.91 10.21
C VAL A 421 19.14 2.68 10.65
N VAL A 422 19.33 2.01 11.78
CA VAL A 422 20.65 1.56 12.26
C VAL A 422 20.91 0.15 11.77
N LEU A 423 22.07 -0.08 11.17
CA LEU A 423 22.47 -1.34 10.55
C LEU A 423 23.75 -1.86 11.22
N ASP A 424 23.73 -3.10 11.67
CA ASP A 424 24.93 -3.84 12.07
C ASP A 424 25.59 -4.44 10.81
N PRO A 425 26.88 -4.21 10.53
CA PRO A 425 27.56 -4.74 9.36
C PRO A 425 27.52 -6.28 9.28
N ARG A 426 27.47 -6.97 10.43
CA ARG A 426 27.36 -8.44 10.52
C ARG A 426 26.04 -8.95 9.94
N ILE A 427 24.97 -8.15 10.04
CA ILE A 427 23.64 -8.48 9.53
C ILE A 427 23.43 -7.91 8.13
N ALA A 428 23.75 -6.64 7.91
CA ALA A 428 23.53 -5.95 6.64
C ALA A 428 24.23 -6.63 5.45
N SER A 429 25.44 -7.17 5.64
CA SER A 429 26.20 -7.92 4.62
C SER A 429 25.55 -9.24 4.19
N ARG A 430 24.66 -9.80 5.02
CA ARG A 430 23.96 -11.07 4.77
C ARG A 430 22.56 -10.89 4.20
N MET A 431 22.01 -9.66 4.24
CA MET A 431 20.74 -9.34 3.61
C MET A 431 20.85 -9.44 2.09
N ARG A 432 19.74 -9.82 1.44
CA ARG A 432 19.60 -9.95 -0.01
C ARG A 432 18.34 -9.22 -0.45
N ARG A 433 18.35 -8.63 -1.65
CA ARG A 433 17.20 -7.98 -2.29
C ARG A 433 16.79 -8.79 -3.52
N PHE A 434 15.49 -8.95 -3.77
CA PHE A 434 15.05 -9.47 -5.08
C PHE A 434 15.23 -8.43 -6.19
N GLU A 435 15.71 -8.88 -7.34
CA GLU A 435 15.86 -8.08 -8.55
C GLU A 435 15.39 -8.91 -9.75
N LEU A 436 14.79 -8.24 -10.74
CA LEU A 436 14.29 -8.90 -11.94
C LEU A 436 15.46 -9.13 -12.90
N SER A 437 15.63 -10.36 -13.41
CA SER A 437 16.66 -10.66 -14.41
C SER A 437 16.46 -9.80 -15.67
N ALA A 438 17.54 -9.43 -16.36
CA ALA A 438 17.47 -8.69 -17.62
C ALA A 438 16.64 -9.43 -18.67
N GLU A 439 16.75 -10.76 -18.73
CA GLU A 439 15.94 -11.63 -19.58
C GLU A 439 14.45 -11.50 -19.25
N ASP A 440 14.10 -11.46 -17.96
CA ASP A 440 12.71 -11.33 -17.50
C ASP A 440 12.13 -9.95 -17.73
N GLU A 441 12.97 -8.90 -17.72
CA GLU A 441 12.56 -7.57 -18.17
C GLU A 441 12.24 -7.54 -19.66
N GLU A 442 13.03 -8.22 -20.49
CA GLU A 442 12.76 -8.35 -21.92
C GLU A 442 11.48 -9.17 -22.17
N ARG A 443 11.30 -10.30 -21.44
CA ARG A 443 10.03 -11.04 -21.41
C ARG A 443 8.88 -10.10 -21.04
N ALA A 444 8.99 -9.34 -19.95
CA ALA A 444 7.95 -8.41 -19.48
C ALA A 444 7.61 -7.30 -20.49
N ARG A 445 8.63 -6.78 -21.21
CA ARG A 445 8.45 -5.77 -22.28
C ARG A 445 7.80 -6.37 -23.53
N SER A 446 8.04 -7.65 -23.83
CA SER A 446 7.45 -8.35 -24.99
C SER A 446 5.96 -8.69 -24.81
N ILE A 447 5.45 -8.76 -23.57
CA ILE A 447 4.06 -9.15 -23.28
C ILE A 447 3.08 -8.05 -23.68
N VAL A 448 2.44 -8.24 -24.84
CA VAL A 448 1.30 -7.42 -25.28
C VAL A 448 -0.01 -8.01 -24.73
N VAL A 449 -0.69 -7.25 -23.86
CA VAL A 449 -2.01 -7.61 -23.34
C VAL A 449 -3.10 -7.13 -24.31
N PRO A 450 -3.94 -8.02 -24.89
CA PRO A 450 -4.97 -7.65 -25.85
C PRO A 450 -6.09 -6.86 -25.17
N GLU A 451 -6.72 -5.94 -25.91
CA GLU A 451 -7.74 -5.05 -25.34
C GLU A 451 -8.96 -5.81 -24.77
N ASN A 452 -9.31 -6.95 -25.36
CA ASN A 452 -10.46 -7.77 -24.99
C ASN A 452 -10.42 -8.25 -23.52
N GLU A 453 -9.23 -8.61 -23.01
CA GLU A 453 -9.05 -9.12 -21.65
C GLU A 453 -9.15 -8.03 -20.57
N ILE A 454 -8.88 -6.78 -20.95
CA ILE A 454 -8.90 -5.62 -20.05
C ILE A 454 -10.36 -5.12 -19.86
N GLU A 455 -11.23 -5.36 -20.84
CA GLU A 455 -12.59 -4.80 -20.92
C GLU A 455 -13.70 -5.68 -20.35
N GLY A 456 -13.32 -6.72 -19.59
CA GLY A 456 -14.20 -7.71 -18.96
C GLY A 456 -15.59 -7.22 -18.57
N TRP A 457 -16.58 -7.76 -19.29
CA TRP A 457 -18.04 -7.60 -19.14
C TRP A 457 -18.63 -6.19 -19.34
N ILE A 458 -18.24 -5.19 -18.55
CA ILE A 458 -19.01 -3.93 -18.40
C ILE A 458 -18.92 -3.02 -19.65
N LYS A 459 -17.92 -3.19 -20.52
CA LYS A 459 -17.72 -2.31 -21.69
C LYS A 459 -17.79 -2.98 -23.06
N GLY A 460 -17.79 -4.31 -23.11
CA GLY A 460 -18.04 -5.04 -24.37
C GLY A 460 -19.32 -4.55 -25.05
N GLY A 461 -20.42 -4.43 -24.30
CA GLY A 461 -21.69 -3.91 -24.81
C GLY A 461 -21.65 -2.43 -25.22
N VAL A 462 -21.03 -1.54 -24.44
CA VAL A 462 -21.02 -0.09 -24.76
C VAL A 462 -20.11 0.23 -25.94
N LYS A 463 -18.97 -0.46 -26.07
CA LYS A 463 -18.09 -0.32 -27.24
C LYS A 463 -18.58 -1.08 -28.47
N SER A 464 -19.23 -2.24 -28.31
CA SER A 464 -19.90 -2.89 -29.44
C SER A 464 -21.02 -1.98 -29.94
N LEU A 465 -21.90 -1.48 -29.08
CA LEU A 465 -22.93 -0.51 -29.45
C LEU A 465 -22.35 0.78 -30.05
N ALA A 466 -21.25 1.33 -29.51
CA ALA A 466 -20.62 2.50 -30.10
C ALA A 466 -19.98 2.22 -31.47
N LYS A 467 -19.38 1.04 -31.67
CA LYS A 467 -18.79 0.60 -32.95
C LYS A 467 -19.86 0.22 -33.97
N GLU A 468 -20.96 -0.36 -33.52
CA GLU A 468 -22.15 -0.71 -34.28
C GLU A 468 -22.88 0.57 -34.72
N VAL A 469 -23.09 1.54 -33.82
CA VAL A 469 -23.56 2.89 -34.16
C VAL A 469 -22.57 3.61 -35.09
N TRP A 470 -21.25 3.47 -34.92
CA TRP A 470 -20.25 4.08 -35.83
C TRP A 470 -20.27 3.47 -37.24
N THR A 471 -20.45 2.15 -37.34
CA THR A 471 -20.61 1.45 -38.64
C THR A 471 -21.96 1.76 -39.28
N TRP A 472 -23.03 1.84 -38.48
CA TRP A 472 -24.39 2.16 -38.94
C TRP A 472 -24.57 3.64 -39.33
N THR A 473 -23.79 4.55 -38.74
CA THR A 473 -23.73 5.98 -39.14
C THR A 473 -22.80 6.25 -40.34
N GLY A 474 -22.13 5.23 -40.88
CA GLY A 474 -21.46 5.30 -42.18
C GLY A 474 -20.17 6.14 -42.25
N ILE A 475 -19.59 6.54 -41.11
CA ILE A 475 -18.38 7.38 -41.06
C ILE A 475 -17.09 6.54 -41.24
N GLY A 476 -17.17 5.21 -41.07
CA GLY A 476 -16.05 4.29 -41.29
C GLY A 476 -16.05 3.66 -42.70
N VAL A 477 -15.41 4.30 -43.67
CA VAL A 477 -15.04 3.62 -44.93
C VAL A 477 -13.80 2.75 -44.68
N GLU A 478 -14.01 1.47 -44.39
CA GLU A 478 -12.92 0.48 -44.45
C GLU A 478 -12.44 0.33 -45.90
N LYS A 479 -11.29 0.93 -46.22
CA LYS A 479 -10.57 0.61 -47.45
C LYS A 479 -10.13 -0.86 -47.38
N LYS A 480 -10.84 -1.73 -48.11
CA LYS A 480 -10.37 -3.10 -48.36
C LYS A 480 -8.94 -3.05 -48.93
N PRO A 481 -8.01 -3.89 -48.44
CA PRO A 481 -6.70 -4.01 -49.08
C PRO A 481 -6.88 -4.49 -50.53
N PHE A 482 -6.08 -3.94 -51.43
CA PHE A 482 -6.16 -4.22 -52.85
C PHE A 482 -5.69 -5.66 -53.12
N VAL A 483 -6.64 -6.57 -53.37
CA VAL A 483 -6.31 -7.94 -53.77
C VAL A 483 -5.77 -7.91 -55.19
N ASN A 484 -4.48 -8.19 -55.34
CA ASN A 484 -3.84 -8.28 -56.64
C ASN A 484 -4.30 -9.58 -57.33
N VAL A 485 -5.23 -9.45 -58.28
CA VAL A 485 -5.75 -10.61 -59.03
C VAL A 485 -4.67 -11.07 -60.00
N GLY A 486 -4.22 -12.32 -59.84
CA GLY A 486 -3.25 -12.94 -60.74
C GLY A 486 -3.79 -13.07 -62.16
N ASN A 487 -2.88 -13.05 -63.14
CA ASN A 487 -3.21 -13.29 -64.54
C ASN A 487 -3.92 -14.65 -64.72
N PRO A 488 -4.90 -14.74 -65.64
CA PRO A 488 -5.44 -16.03 -66.06
C PRO A 488 -4.43 -16.79 -66.93
N ASP A 489 -4.49 -18.11 -66.86
CA ASP A 489 -3.66 -19.03 -67.65
C ASP A 489 -3.87 -18.86 -69.15
N VAL A 490 -2.80 -19.07 -69.93
CA VAL A 490 -2.84 -19.20 -71.39
C VAL A 490 -2.35 -20.61 -71.75
N ASP A 491 -3.27 -21.56 -71.71
CA ASP A 491 -3.10 -22.86 -72.37
C ASP A 491 -3.46 -22.73 -73.86
N SER A 492 -2.51 -23.02 -74.76
CA SER A 492 -2.70 -24.00 -75.84
C SER A 492 -1.52 -24.10 -76.82
N GLN A 493 -0.94 -25.31 -76.85
CA GLN A 493 -0.37 -26.03 -78.00
C GLN A 493 0.74 -25.38 -78.86
N GLY A 494 1.89 -26.05 -78.86
CA GLY A 494 3.06 -25.83 -79.73
C GLY A 494 4.16 -26.83 -79.40
#